data_AF-A0A7J8UYU6-F1
#
_entry.id   AF-A0A7J8UYU6-F1
#
_cell.length_a   1.000
_cell.length_b   1.000
_cell.length_c   1.000
_cell.angle_alpha   90.00
_cell.angle_beta   90.00
_cell.angle_gamma   90.00
#
_symmetry.space_group_name_H-M   'P 1'
#
loop_
_entity.id
_entity.type
_entity.pdbx_description
1 polymer ?
#
loop_
_entity_poly.entity_id
_entity_poly.type
_entity_poly.pdbx_seq_one_letter_code
_entity_poly.pdbx_strand_id
1 'polypeptide(L)'
;MIAAAGDALWDNGTVCGKMFTVTCMGPRNPVRHPCTGKIVTVKIVDHCPRCPSTIDLSQEAFTIIANPVAGVINVDYKQYA
;
A
#
# COMPACT_ATOMS: atom_id res chain seq x y z
N MET A 1 10.31 4.25 -2.83
CA MET A 1 9.22 4.94 -2.11
C MET A 1 8.94 4.21 -0.80
N ILE A 2 8.06 4.74 0.04
CA ILE A 2 7.87 4.25 1.41
C ILE A 2 6.40 3.95 1.70
N ALA A 3 6.17 3.16 2.74
CA ALA A 3 4.86 2.88 3.29
C ALA A 3 4.96 2.61 4.80
N ALA A 4 3.83 2.77 5.49
CA ALA A 4 3.65 2.26 6.84
C ALA A 4 2.92 0.92 6.78
N ALA A 5 3.24 0.00 7.68
CA ALA A 5 2.50 -1.24 7.83
C ALA A 5 1.36 -1.04 8.84
N GLY A 6 0.16 -1.53 8.52
CA GLY A 6 -0.92 -1.65 9.49
C GLY A 6 -0.70 -2.85 10.42
N ASP A 7 -1.54 -2.98 11.44
CA ASP A 7 -1.39 -3.99 12.50
C ASP A 7 -1.33 -5.43 11.97
N ALA A 8 -2.05 -5.72 10.88
CA ALA A 8 -2.06 -7.05 10.25
C ALA A 8 -0.73 -7.44 9.58
N LEU A 9 0.10 -6.46 9.20
CA LEU A 9 1.38 -6.68 8.53
C LEU A 9 2.58 -6.37 9.43
N TRP A 10 2.40 -5.52 10.45
CA TRP A 10 3.50 -5.00 11.27
C TRP A 10 4.37 -6.09 11.92
N ASP A 11 3.76 -7.19 12.36
CA ASP A 11 4.43 -8.35 12.97
C ASP A 11 5.51 -7.94 14.00
N ASN A 12 5.11 -7.14 14.99
CA ASN A 12 6.00 -6.61 16.03
C ASN A 12 7.28 -5.92 15.49
N GLY A 13 7.18 -5.31 14.30
CA GLY A 13 8.26 -4.57 13.66
C GLY A 13 9.21 -5.40 12.80
N THR A 14 9.02 -6.72 12.67
CA THR A 14 9.88 -7.58 11.83
C THR A 14 9.80 -7.21 10.35
N VAL A 15 8.67 -6.65 9.92
CA VAL A 15 8.44 -6.17 8.55
C VAL A 15 9.14 -4.83 8.26
N CYS A 16 9.57 -4.11 9.30
CA CYS A 16 10.25 -2.83 9.12
C CYS A 16 11.55 -3.03 8.32
N GLY A 17 11.75 -2.17 7.33
CA GLY A 17 12.88 -2.22 6.41
C GLY A 17 12.72 -3.20 5.25
N LYS A 18 11.72 -4.08 5.26
CA LYS A 18 11.41 -4.97 4.14
C LYS A 18 10.84 -4.20 2.95
N MET A 19 11.08 -4.73 1.76
CA MET A 19 10.59 -4.18 0.50
C MET A 19 9.39 -4.99 0.03
N PHE A 20 8.39 -4.34 -0.55
CA PHE A 20 7.20 -4.96 -1.11
C PHE A 20 6.91 -4.41 -2.50
N THR A 21 6.49 -5.26 -3.42
CA THR A 21 5.77 -4.85 -4.63
C THR A 21 4.28 -4.76 -4.31
N VAL A 22 3.64 -3.70 -4.76
CA VAL A 22 2.22 -3.43 -4.53
C VAL A 22 1.55 -3.10 -5.87
N THR A 23 0.39 -3.71 -6.10
CA THR A 23 -0.41 -3.56 -7.32
C THR A 23 -1.85 -3.24 -6.95
N CYS A 24 -2.46 -2.26 -7.62
CA CYS A 24 -3.88 -1.97 -7.45
C CYS A 24 -4.73 -3.08 -8.11
N MET A 25 -5.65 -3.65 -7.34
CA MET A 25 -6.55 -4.74 -7.78
C MET A 25 -7.98 -4.25 -8.05
N GLY A 26 -8.29 -3.02 -7.66
CA GLY A 26 -9.57 -2.41 -7.97
C GLY A 26 -10.07 -1.45 -6.88
N PRO A 27 -11.27 -0.90 -7.08
CA PRO A 27 -11.87 0.01 -6.14
C PRO A 27 -12.32 -0.67 -4.84
N ARG A 28 -12.23 0.08 -3.75
CA ARG A 28 -12.87 -0.23 -2.46
C ARG A 28 -14.09 0.66 -2.19
N ASN A 29 -14.28 1.70 -3.00
CA ASN A 29 -15.33 2.71 -2.87
C ASN A 29 -15.91 3.09 -4.26
N PRO A 30 -16.89 4.01 -4.36
CA PRO A 30 -17.56 4.33 -5.64
C PRO A 30 -16.70 4.96 -6.74
N VAL A 31 -15.42 5.26 -6.49
CA VAL A 31 -14.52 5.81 -7.52
C VAL A 31 -14.27 4.72 -8.58
N ARG A 32 -14.72 4.99 -9.81
CA ARG A 32 -14.59 4.04 -10.92
C ARG A 32 -13.15 4.00 -11.44
N HIS A 33 -12.67 2.79 -11.75
CA HIS A 33 -11.38 2.51 -12.36
C HIS A 33 -10.20 3.26 -11.71
N PRO A 34 -9.95 3.06 -10.40
CA PRO A 34 -8.90 3.81 -9.71
C PRO A 34 -7.51 3.38 -10.14
N CYS A 35 -7.32 2.16 -10.64
CA CYS A 35 -6.01 1.59 -10.92
C CYS A 35 -5.38 2.15 -12.22
N THR A 36 -4.08 2.41 -12.18
CA THR A 36 -3.30 2.86 -13.35
C THR A 36 -2.72 1.70 -14.18
N GLY A 37 -2.77 0.47 -13.66
CA GLY A 37 -2.13 -0.71 -14.25
C GLY A 37 -0.61 -0.83 -13.97
N LYS A 38 -0.05 0.08 -13.17
CA LYS A 38 1.37 0.04 -12.78
C LYS A 38 1.57 -0.72 -11.46
N ILE A 39 2.83 -1.10 -11.22
CA ILE A 39 3.29 -1.73 -9.98
C ILE A 39 4.27 -0.78 -9.31
N VAL A 40 4.28 -0.77 -7.99
CA VAL A 40 5.19 0.05 -7.19
C VAL A 40 5.97 -0.78 -6.19
N THR A 41 7.26 -0.48 -6.03
CA THR A 41 8.07 -1.05 -4.93
C THR A 41 8.22 -0.03 -3.80
N VAL A 42 7.84 -0.45 -2.59
CA VAL A 42 7.90 0.37 -1.37
C VAL A 42 8.70 -0.32 -0.26
N LYS A 43 9.38 0.47 0.56
CA LYS A 43 10.00 0.04 1.82
C LYS A 43 9.05 0.32 2.97
N ILE A 44 8.84 -0.65 3.86
CA ILE A 44 8.15 -0.35 5.12
C ILE A 44 9.13 0.40 6.03
N VAL A 45 8.72 1.59 6.50
CA VAL A 45 9.56 2.44 7.36
C VAL A 45 8.84 2.91 8.62
N ASP A 46 7.56 2.62 8.75
CA ASP A 46 6.74 3.07 9.86
C ASP A 46 5.65 2.05 10.21
N HIS A 47 5.10 2.18 11.42
CA HIS A 47 3.93 1.44 11.90
C HIS A 47 2.75 2.40 11.95
N CYS A 48 1.63 1.97 11.37
CA CYS A 48 0.36 2.70 11.41
C CYS A 48 -0.59 1.98 12.39
N PRO A 49 -0.50 2.27 13.71
CA PRO A 49 -1.32 1.57 14.70
C PRO A 49 -2.79 1.92 14.51
N ARG A 50 -3.66 0.89 14.55
CA ARG A 50 -5.11 1.01 14.35
C ARG A 50 -5.53 1.52 12.97
N CYS A 51 -4.61 1.54 12.01
CA CYS A 51 -4.96 1.88 10.65
C CYS A 51 -5.78 0.74 10.02
N PRO A 52 -6.90 1.06 9.36
CA PRO A 52 -7.75 0.04 8.76
C PRO A 52 -7.11 -0.63 7.52
N SER A 53 -6.04 -0.02 6.98
CA SER A 53 -5.28 -0.53 5.85
C SER A 53 -4.18 -1.50 6.29
N THR A 54 -3.90 -2.50 5.47
CA THR A 54 -2.76 -3.42 5.67
C THR A 54 -1.42 -2.76 5.35
N ILE A 55 -1.39 -1.94 4.30
CA ILE A 55 -0.25 -1.13 3.88
C ILE A 55 -0.77 0.28 3.62
N ASP A 56 -0.17 1.28 4.26
CA ASP A 56 -0.45 2.69 4.03
C ASP A 56 0.67 3.32 3.19
N LEU A 57 0.37 3.57 1.92
CA LEU A 57 1.35 4.02 0.95
C LEU A 57 1.59 5.53 1.10
N SER A 58 2.83 5.98 0.90
CA SER A 58 3.06 7.42 0.69
C SER A 58 2.26 7.92 -0.51
N GLN A 59 1.94 9.22 -0.54
CA GLN A 59 1.14 9.80 -1.62
C GLN A 59 1.78 9.57 -2.99
N GLU A 60 3.11 9.65 -3.08
CA GLU A 60 3.88 9.39 -4.30
C GLU A 60 3.71 7.92 -4.74
N ALA A 61 3.75 6.99 -3.79
CA ALA A 61 3.56 5.56 -4.07
C ALA A 61 2.14 5.23 -4.51
N PHE A 62 1.16 5.79 -3.82
CA PHE A 62 -0.24 5.60 -4.14
C PHE A 62 -0.56 6.10 -5.55
N THR A 63 -0.10 7.32 -5.90
CA THR A 63 -0.38 7.96 -7.19
C THR A 63 0.20 7.18 -8.38
N ILE A 64 1.23 6.38 -8.16
CA ILE A 64 1.78 5.51 -9.21
C ILE A 64 0.79 4.40 -9.58
N ILE A 65 0.13 3.77 -8.60
CA ILE A 65 -0.74 2.61 -8.84
C ILE A 65 -2.23 2.96 -8.93
N ALA A 66 -2.65 4.11 -8.39
CA ALA A 66 -4.04 4.49 -8.35
C ALA A 66 -4.31 6.01 -8.31
N ASN A 67 -5.51 6.41 -8.69
CA ASN A 67 -6.02 7.77 -8.57
C ASN A 67 -6.16 8.16 -7.09
N PRO A 68 -5.47 9.21 -6.60
CA PRO A 68 -5.49 9.60 -5.18
C PRO A 68 -6.88 10.00 -4.67
N VAL A 69 -7.82 10.39 -5.55
CA VAL A 69 -9.22 10.64 -5.18
C VAL A 69 -9.90 9.39 -4.62
N ALA A 70 -9.46 8.19 -5.02
CA ALA A 70 -9.97 6.94 -4.45
C ALA A 70 -9.63 6.82 -2.96
N GLY A 71 -8.46 7.27 -2.52
CA GLY A 71 -7.99 7.22 -1.12
C GLY A 71 -7.73 5.80 -0.59
N VAL A 72 -8.66 4.86 -0.80
CA VAL A 72 -8.57 3.46 -0.41
C VAL A 72 -8.93 2.56 -1.60
N ILE A 73 -8.10 1.53 -1.80
CA ILE A 73 -8.18 0.59 -2.91
C ILE A 73 -7.91 -0.82 -2.40
N ASN A 74 -8.34 -1.83 -3.15
CA ASN A 74 -7.86 -3.20 -2.94
C ASN A 74 -6.49 -3.33 -3.60
N VAL A 75 -5.55 -3.99 -2.93
CA VAL A 75 -4.20 -4.22 -3.45
C VAL A 75 -3.79 -5.68 -3.31
N ASP A 76 -2.95 -6.14 -4.23
CA ASP A 76 -2.09 -7.30 -4.04
C ASP A 76 -0.71 -6.79 -3.63
N TYR A 77 -0.07 -7.47 -2.68
CA TYR A 77 1.27 -7.11 -2.21
C TYR A 77 2.11 -8.35 -1.95
N LYS A 78 3.38 -8.29 -2.35
CA LYS A 78 4.33 -9.40 -2.19
C LYS A 78 5.64 -8.85 -1.67
N GLN A 79 6.24 -9.54 -0.70
CA GLN A 79 7.57 -9.19 -0.25
C GLN A 79 8.53 -9.35 -1.44
N TYR A 80 9.28 -8.29 -1.72
CA TYR A 80 10.32 -8.31 -2.75
C TYR A 80 11.44 -9.24 -2.28
N ALA A 81 11.91 -10.09 -3.18
CA ALA A 81 13.01 -11.01 -2.91
C ALA A 81 14.33 -10.26 -2.73
#